data_AF-A0A961MGQ3-F1
#
_entry.id   AF-A0A961MGQ3-F1
#
_cell.length_a   1.000
_cell.length_b   1.000
_cell.length_c   1.000
_cell.angle_alpha   90.00
_cell.angle_beta   90.00
_cell.angle_gamma   90.00
#
_symmetry.space_group_name_H-M   'P 1'
#
loop_
_entity.id
_entity.type
_entity.pdbx_description
1 polymer ?
#
loop_
_entity_poly.entity_id
_entity_poly.type
_entity_poly.pdbx_seq_one_letter_code
_entity_poly.pdbx_strand_id
1 'polypeptide(L)' 'ARRKRALELLDLLRLPQNYYDKRISQCSGGERQRVALARALAFDPEILFFDEPLSAL' A
#
# COMPACT_ATOMS: atom_id res chain seq x y z
N ALA A 1 14.38 11.07 -1.86
CA ALA A 1 13.40 11.08 -0.75
C ALA A 1 12.14 10.26 -1.08
N ARG A 2 11.26 10.72 -1.99
CA ARG A 2 9.96 10.08 -2.30
C ARG A 2 10.04 8.58 -2.66
N ARG A 3 10.94 8.19 -3.58
CA ARG A 3 11.12 6.78 -3.97
C ARG A 3 11.52 5.90 -2.79
N LYS A 4 12.46 6.35 -1.94
CA LYS A 4 12.91 5.61 -0.76
C LYS A 4 11.74 5.31 0.19
N ARG A 5 10.94 6.34 0.54
CA ARG A 5 9.75 6.17 1.39
C ARG A 5 8.73 5.22 0.78
N ALA A 6 8.51 5.29 -0.55
CA ALA A 6 7.61 4.36 -1.22
C ALA A 6 8.08 2.91 -1.10
N LEU A 7 9.38 2.65 -1.29
CA LEU A 7 9.96 1.29 -1.13
C LEU A 7 9.84 0.80 0.31
N GLU A 8 10.12 1.64 1.31
CA GLU A 8 9.93 1.31 2.74
C GLU A 8 8.47 0.91 3.06
N LEU A 9 7.50 1.61 2.48
CA LEU A 9 6.07 1.30 2.66
C LEU A 9 5.65 0.02 1.95
N LEU A 10 6.21 -0.26 0.77
CA LEU A 10 6.00 -1.54 0.08
C LEU A 10 6.53 -2.68 0.95
N ASP A 11 7.74 -2.56 1.48
CA ASP A 11 8.35 -3.56 2.36
C ASP A 11 7.52 -3.75 3.65
N LEU A 12 7.11 -2.66 4.30
CA LEU A 12 6.24 -2.68 5.50
C LEU A 12 4.95 -3.48 5.25
N LEU A 13 4.35 -3.34 4.07
CA LEU A 13 3.12 -4.01 3.69
C LEU A 13 3.34 -5.31 2.93
N ARG A 14 4.56 -5.87 2.97
CA ARG A 14 4.91 -7.15 2.33
C ARG A 14 4.56 -7.18 0.83
N LEU A 15 4.75 -6.06 0.16
CA LEU A 15 4.66 -5.95 -1.29
C LEU A 15 6.08 -5.95 -1.88
N PRO A 16 6.33 -6.72 -2.96
CA PRO A 16 7.62 -6.68 -3.64
C PRO A 16 7.97 -5.27 -4.13
N GLN A 17 9.23 -4.86 -4.01
CA GLN A 17 9.68 -3.52 -4.41
C GLN A 17 9.46 -3.19 -5.90
N ASN A 18 9.39 -4.21 -6.78
CA ASN A 18 9.06 -4.00 -8.19
C ASN A 18 7.60 -3.53 -8.42
N TYR A 19 6.78 -3.47 -7.36
CA TYR A 19 5.43 -2.88 -7.44
C TYR A 19 5.48 -1.36 -7.61
N TYR A 20 6.62 -0.72 -7.34
CA TYR A 20 6.81 0.70 -7.58
C TYR A 20 6.49 1.10 -9.03
N ASP A 21 6.79 0.23 -9.99
CA ASP A 21 6.58 0.44 -11.42
C ASP A 21 5.40 -0.37 -11.99
N LYS A 22 4.71 -1.16 -11.15
CA LYS A 22 3.61 -2.05 -11.54
C LYS A 22 2.30 -1.27 -11.66
N ARG A 23 1.50 -1.55 -12.70
CA ARG A 23 0.16 -0.92 -12.83
C ARG A 23 -0.83 -1.55 -11.85
N ILE A 24 -1.69 -0.72 -11.24
CA ILE A 24 -2.72 -1.17 -10.28
C ILE A 24 -3.66 -2.23 -10.86
N SER A 25 -3.96 -2.16 -12.16
CA SER A 25 -4.79 -3.16 -12.85
C SER A 25 -4.17 -4.57 -12.87
N GLN A 26 -2.87 -4.69 -12.62
CA GLN A 26 -2.12 -5.96 -12.57
C GLN A 26 -2.02 -6.52 -11.14
N CYS A 27 -2.59 -5.84 -10.15
CA CYS A 27 -2.60 -6.27 -8.76
C CYS A 27 -3.87 -7.07 -8.43
N SER A 28 -3.75 -8.12 -7.62
CA SER A 28 -4.89 -8.85 -7.05
C SER A 28 -5.73 -7.94 -6.13
N GLY A 29 -6.92 -8.39 -5.73
CA GLY A 29 -7.78 -7.63 -4.81
C GLY A 29 -7.07 -7.23 -3.52
N GLY A 30 -6.46 -8.20 -2.83
CA GLY A 30 -5.70 -7.96 -1.60
C GLY A 30 -4.44 -7.12 -1.81
N GLU A 31 -3.76 -7.25 -2.96
CA GLU A 31 -2.63 -6.37 -3.29
C GLU A 31 -3.08 -4.93 -3.49
N ARG A 32 -4.22 -4.69 -4.14
CA ARG A 32 -4.78 -3.34 -4.30
C ARG A 32 -5.12 -2.70 -2.96
N GLN A 33 -5.66 -3.47 -2.01
CA GLN A 33 -5.91 -3.00 -0.64
C GLN A 33 -4.60 -2.61 0.06
N ARG A 34 -3.56 -3.44 -0.03
CA ARG A 34 -2.25 -3.12 0.55
C ARG A 34 -1.61 -1.88 -0.10
N VAL A 35 -1.72 -1.71 -1.42
CA VAL A 35 -1.24 -0.48 -2.08
C VAL A 35 -2.04 0.75 -1.63
N ALA A 36 -3.35 0.63 -1.43
CA ALA A 36 -4.17 1.72 -0.89
C ALA A 36 -3.74 2.11 0.54
N LEU A 37 -3.42 1.12 1.37
CA LEU A 37 -2.87 1.34 2.71
C LEU A 37 -1.48 2.01 2.66
N ALA A 38 -0.57 1.57 1.78
CA ALA A 38 0.73 2.21 1.60
C ALA A 38 0.56 3.70 1.23
N ARG A 39 -0.37 4.00 0.33
CA ARG A 39 -0.67 5.38 -0.07
C ARG A 39 -1.20 6.20 1.10
N ALA A 40 -2.04 5.64 1.96
CA ALA A 40 -2.56 6.33 3.14
C ALA A 40 -1.45 6.63 4.16
N LEU A 41 -0.56 5.66 4.42
CA LEU A 41 0.58 5.80 5.31
C LEU A 41 1.70 6.71 4.78
N ALA A 42 1.72 6.98 3.46
CA ALA A 42 2.73 7.83 2.84
C ALA A 42 2.72 9.27 3.35
N PHE A 43 1.60 9.72 3.92
CA PHE A 43 1.43 11.06 4.49
C PHE A 43 1.71 11.11 6.00
N ASP A 44 2.20 10.02 6.59
CA ASP A 44 2.50 9.91 8.02
C ASP A 44 1.34 10.33 8.95
N PRO A 45 0.13 9.76 8.75
CA PRO A 45 -1.04 10.16 9.52
C PRO A 45 -0.94 9.68 10.98
N GLU A 46 -1.36 10.52 11.93
CA GLU A 46 -1.48 10.13 13.34
C GLU A 46 -2.64 9.15 13.57
N ILE A 47 -3.71 9.26 12.78
CA ILE A 47 -4.93 8.46 12.89
C ILE A 47 -5.36 8.01 11.49
N LEU A 48 -5.71 6.74 11.35
CA LEU A 48 -6.31 6.18 10.14
C LEU A 48 -7.68 5.57 10.45
N PHE A 49 -8.70 5.98 9.70
CA PHE A 49 -10.02 5.35 9.75
C PHE A 49 -10.12 4.27 8.69
N PHE A 50 -10.66 3.12 9.10
CA PHE A 50 -10.96 2.03 8.21
C PHE A 50 -12.44 1.72 8.28
N ASP A 51 -13.06 1.55 7.12
CA ASP A 51 -14.40 0.99 7.00
C ASP A 51 -14.27 -0.42 6.44
N GLU A 52 -14.51 -1.41 7.28
CA GLU A 52 -14.41 -2.85 6.99
C GLU A 52 -13.16 -3.28 6.18
N PRO A 53 -11.92 -3.06 6.67
CA PRO A 53 -10.71 -3.31 5.88
C PRO A 53 -10.45 -4.79 5.57
N LEU A 54 -11.20 -5.71 6.18
CA LEU A 54 -11.05 -7.16 6.07
C LEU A 54 -12.24 -7.86 5.40
N SER A 55 -13.26 -7.13 4.93
CA SER A 55 -14.50 -7.74 4.40
C SER A 55 -14.32 -8.50 3.08
N ALA A 56 -13.17 -8.34 2.41
CA ALA A 56 -12.84 -9.04 1.16
C ALA A 56 -11.79 -10.16 1.33
N LEU A 57 -11.48 -10.57 2.58
CA LEU A 57 -10.58 -11.67 2.91
C LEU A 57 -11.33 -12.97 3.17
#